data_AF-A0A2E7RKI3-F1
#
_entry.id   AF-A0A2E7RKI3-F1
#
_cell.length_a   1.000
_cell.length_b   1.000
_cell.length_c   1.000
_cell.angle_alpha   90.00
_cell.angle_beta   90.00
_cell.angle_gamma   90.00
#
_symmetry.space_group_name_H-M   'P 1'
#
loop_
_entity.id
_entity.type
_entity.pdbx_description
1 polymer ?
#
loop_
_entity_poly.entity_id
_entity_poly.type
_entity_poly.pdbx_seq_one_letter_code
_entity_poly.pdbx_strand_id
1 'polypeptide(L)' 'MDTSSRNQLFHIDRALVELLQERARLLADIPMDDPGRQPRSEDLLRRTDGPFDAEILEEVLKSVSRGCGGQK' A
#
# COMPACT_ATOMS: atom_id res chain seq x y z
N MET A 1 11.78 9.52 -21.77
CA MET A 1 10.92 10.08 -20.71
C MET A 1 11.25 11.55 -20.54
N ASP A 2 10.25 12.42 -20.70
CA ASP A 2 10.44 13.87 -20.57
C ASP A 2 10.46 14.32 -19.09
N THR A 3 10.74 15.60 -18.87
CA THR A 3 10.80 16.20 -17.52
C THR A 3 9.44 16.27 -16.84
N SER A 4 8.35 16.38 -17.60
CA SER A 4 6.99 16.41 -17.04
C SER A 4 6.60 15.06 -16.44
N SER A 5 6.84 13.96 -17.17
CA SER A 5 6.61 12.60 -16.68
C SER A 5 7.46 12.28 -15.46
N ARG A 6 8.72 12.76 -15.40
CA ARG A 6 9.58 12.61 -14.21
C ARG A 6 8.97 13.25 -12.97
N ASN A 7 8.49 14.48 -13.10
CA ASN A 7 7.87 15.19 -11.98
C ASN A 7 6.55 14.51 -11.56
N GLN A 8 5.75 14.04 -12.52
CA GLN A 8 4.53 13.30 -12.21
C GLN A 8 4.82 12.01 -11.42
N LEU A 9 5.82 11.23 -11.84
CA LEU A 9 6.23 10.03 -11.10
C LEU A 9 6.69 10.37 -9.69
N PHE A 10 7.50 11.40 -9.51
CA PHE A 10 7.93 11.84 -8.18
C PHE A 10 6.75 12.18 -7.26
N HIS A 11 5.72 12.86 -7.79
CA HIS A 11 4.51 13.17 -7.02
C HIS A 11 3.71 11.91 -6.66
N ILE A 12 3.62 10.94 -7.57
CA ILE A 12 2.99 9.65 -7.31
C ILE A 12 3.75 8.90 -6.21
N ASP A 13 5.07 8.81 -6.31
CA ASP A 13 5.92 8.13 -5.33
C ASP A 13 5.79 8.76 -3.95
N ARG A 14 5.78 10.10 -3.88
CA ARG A 14 5.56 10.82 -2.63
C ARG A 14 4.18 10.53 -2.04
N ALA A 15 3.13 10.56 -2.85
CA ALA A 15 1.77 10.25 -2.40
C ALA A 15 1.68 8.81 -1.88
N LEU A 16 2.34 7.85 -2.53
CA LEU A 16 2.41 6.46 -2.06
C LEU A 16 3.03 6.40 -0.66
N VAL A 17 4.17 7.06 -0.42
CA VAL A 17 4.80 7.10 0.91
C VAL A 17 3.85 7.70 1.96
N GLU A 18 3.21 8.83 1.66
CA GLU A 18 2.30 9.51 2.59
C GLU A 18 1.09 8.62 2.95
N LEU A 19 0.52 7.91 1.97
CA LEU A 19 -0.59 6.95 2.20
C LEU A 19 -0.16 5.77 3.08
N LEU A 20 1.06 5.25 2.90
CA LEU A 20 1.58 4.15 3.71
C LEU A 20 1.83 4.59 5.16
N GLN A 21 2.36 5.80 5.36
CA GLN A 21 2.55 6.38 6.69
C GLN A 21 1.22 6.60 7.41
N GLU A 22 0.23 7.13 6.70
CA GLU A 22 -1.11 7.33 7.26
C GLU A 22 -1.76 6.01 7.64
N ARG A 23 -1.63 4.97 6.80
CA ARG A 23 -2.10 3.62 7.14
C ARG A 23 -1.42 3.09 8.39
N ALA A 24 -0.10 3.25 8.53
CA ALA A 24 0.63 2.83 9.72
C ALA A 24 0.14 3.58 10.97
N ARG A 25 -0.07 4.90 10.86
CA ARG A 25 -0.62 5.74 11.94
C ARG A 25 -1.99 5.26 12.40
N LEU A 26 -2.90 4.97 11.46
CA LEU A 26 -4.25 4.47 11.77
C LEU A 26 -4.24 3.10 12.44
N LEU A 27 -3.23 2.28 12.16
CA LEU A 27 -3.07 0.96 12.76
C LEU A 27 -2.25 0.97 14.06
N ALA A 28 -1.72 2.11 14.49
CA ALA A 28 -0.80 2.18 15.64
C ALA A 28 -1.43 1.67 16.94
N ASP A 29 -2.72 1.93 17.13
CA ASP A 29 -3.45 1.58 18.37
C ASP A 29 -4.32 0.32 18.22
N ILE A 30 -4.28 -0.34 17.06
CA ILE A 30 -5.07 -1.56 16.81
C ILE A 30 -4.28 -2.78 17.31
N PRO A 31 -4.88 -3.77 18.00
CA PRO A 31 -4.18 -5.00 18.39
C PRO A 31 -3.63 -5.78 17.20
N MET A 32 -2.41 -6.33 17.30
CA MET A 32 -1.74 -7.02 16.19
C MET A 32 -2.50 -8.25 15.65
N ASP A 33 -3.28 -8.89 16.50
CA ASP A 33 -4.14 -10.03 16.22
C ASP A 33 -5.53 -9.64 15.71
N ASP A 34 -5.85 -8.34 15.62
CA ASP A 34 -7.11 -7.86 15.08
C ASP A 34 -7.21 -8.22 13.59
N PRO A 35 -8.21 -9.03 13.18
CA PRO A 35 -8.38 -9.44 11.79
C PRO A 35 -8.66 -8.26 10.84
N GLY A 36 -9.14 -7.13 11.38
CA GLY A 36 -9.35 -5.88 10.65
C GLY A 36 -8.08 -5.14 10.26
N ARG A 37 -6.89 -5.53 10.75
CA ARG A 37 -5.60 -4.95 10.31
C ARG A 37 -5.22 -5.35 8.89
N GLN A 38 -5.68 -6.51 8.42
CA GLN A 38 -5.30 -7.03 7.12
C GLN A 38 -6.09 -6.31 6.01
N PRO A 39 -5.42 -5.90 4.92
CA PRO A 39 -6.13 -5.40 3.75
C PRO A 39 -6.99 -6.52 3.19
N ARG A 40 -8.18 -6.18 2.70
CA ARG A 40 -9.07 -7.11 1.98
C ARG A 40 -8.53 -7.34 0.56
N SER A 41 -7.33 -7.90 0.45
CA SER A 41 -6.55 -8.01 -0.79
C SER A 41 -7.33 -8.68 -1.92
N GLU A 42 -8.06 -9.76 -1.65
CA GLU A 42 -8.87 -10.45 -2.66
C GLU A 42 -9.94 -9.53 -3.30
N ASP A 43 -10.65 -8.74 -2.49
CA ASP A 43 -11.68 -7.83 -3.01
C ASP A 43 -11.05 -6.62 -3.73
N LEU A 44 -9.88 -6.15 -3.26
CA LEU A 44 -9.14 -5.08 -3.92
C LEU A 44 -8.61 -5.52 -5.30
N LEU A 45 -7.99 -6.70 -5.38
CA LEU A 45 -7.43 -7.25 -6.62
C LEU A 45 -8.53 -7.52 -7.64
N ARG A 46 -9.67 -8.08 -7.22
CA ARG A 46 -10.81 -8.34 -8.11
C ARG A 46 -11.40 -7.08 -8.74
N ARG A 47 -11.26 -5.93 -8.10
CA ARG A 47 -11.82 -4.64 -8.55
C ARG A 47 -10.80 -3.75 -9.27
N THR A 48 -9.54 -4.18 -9.33
CA THR A 48 -8.47 -3.38 -9.92
C THR A 48 -8.34 -3.76 -11.40
N ASP A 49 -8.62 -2.79 -12.27
CA ASP A 49 -8.28 -2.87 -13.70
C ASP A 49 -7.09 -1.95 -13.97
N GLY A 50 -6.08 -2.44 -14.69
CA GLY A 50 -4.94 -1.62 -15.05
C GLY A 50 -3.73 -2.42 -15.56
N PRO A 51 -2.67 -1.72 -15.99
CA PRO A 51 -1.47 -2.34 -16.54
C PRO A 51 -0.51 -2.88 -15.46
N PHE A 52 -0.84 -2.73 -14.17
CA PHE A 52 -0.01 -3.21 -13.07
C PHE A 52 -0.29 -4.70 -12.82
N ASP A 53 0.76 -5.50 -12.70
CA ASP A 53 0.65 -6.94 -12.51
C ASP A 53 -0.06 -7.29 -11.19
N ALA A 54 -1.10 -8.12 -11.26
CA ALA A 54 -1.94 -8.47 -10.12
C ALA A 54 -1.19 -9.28 -9.05
N GLU A 55 -0.26 -10.15 -9.45
CA GLU A 55 0.55 -10.94 -8.52
C GLU A 55 1.50 -10.01 -7.74
N ILE A 56 2.13 -9.07 -8.44
CA ILE A 56 3.00 -8.07 -7.80
C ILE A 56 2.19 -7.14 -6.88
N LEU A 57 0.98 -6.76 -7.28
CA LEU A 57 0.11 -5.94 -6.45
C LEU A 57 -0.26 -6.66 -5.14
N GLU A 58 -0.50 -7.98 -5.19
CA GLU A 58 -0.72 -8.79 -3.99
C GLU A 58 0.52 -8.77 -3.07
N GLU A 59 1.73 -8.93 -3.64
CA GLU A 59 2.98 -8.85 -2.88
C GLU A 59 3.20 -7.48 -2.22
N VAL A 60 2.84 -6.40 -2.92
CA VAL A 60 2.87 -5.05 -2.37
C VAL A 60 1.94 -4.95 -1.17
N LEU A 61 0.68 -5.39 -1.30
CA LEU A 61 -0.29 -5.35 -0.20
C LEU A 61 0.16 -6.18 1.01
N LYS A 62 0.76 -7.35 0.79
CA LYS A 62 1.38 -8.17 1.84
C LYS A 62 2.55 -7.43 2.51
N SER A 63 3.38 -6.74 1.73
CA SER A 63 4.52 -5.95 2.23
C SER A 63 4.07 -4.74 3.04
N VAL A 64 3.04 -4.03 2.60
CA VAL A 64 2.40 -2.93 3.33
C VAL A 64 1.86 -3.41 4.67
N SER A 65 1.20 -4.57 4.69
CA SER A 65 0.67 -5.17 5.92
C SER A 65 1.77 -5.47 6.93
N ARG A 66 2.89 -6.03 6.47
CA ARG A 66 4.09 -6.27 7.28
C ARG A 66 4.71 -4.96 7.79
N GLY A 67 4.86 -3.96 6.92
CA GLY A 67 5.45 -2.67 7.27
C GLY A 67 4.65 -1.89 8.31
N CYS A 68 3.31 -1.97 8.27
CA CYS A 68 2.46 -1.35 9.29
C CYS A 68 2.30 -2.19 10.57
N GLY A 69 2.78 -3.44 10.59
CA GLY A 69 2.71 -4.33 11.75
C GLY A 69 3.72 -4.01 12.84
N GLY A 70 4.78 -3.24 12.54
CA GLY A 70 5.83 -2.91 13.48
C GLY A 70 6.63 -4.14 13.93
N GLN A 71 7.88 -4.23 13.48
CA GLN A 71 8.89 -4.88 14.32
C GLN A 71 9.03 -4.01 15.59
N LYS A 72 8.49 -4.48 16.71
CA LYS A 72 9.01 -4.09 18.03
C LYS A 72 10.18 -4.97 18.38
#